data_AF-A0A523ES07-F1
#
_entry.id   AF-A0A523ES07-F1
#
_cell.length_a   1.000
_cell.length_b   1.000
_cell.length_c   1.000
_cell.angle_alpha   90.00
_cell.angle_beta   90.00
_cell.angle_gamma   90.00
#
_symmetry.space_group_name_H-M   'P 1'
#
loop_
_entity.id
_entity.type
_entity.pdbx_description
1 polymer ?
#
loop_
_entity_poly.entity_id
_entity_poly.type
_entity_poly.pdbx_seq_one_letter_code
_entity_poly.pdbx_strand_id
1 'polypeptide(L)'
;MVFRDFPLEFHDKAQLAAEAANCAGAQDKFWEYHDKLFENQKALDKDNLIKYASDLQLDSDAFTTCLDSGRYTADVKQDVADGRKVGVTGTPAFFINGRFLNGAVPYEQFATIIDEELASLGVN
;
A
#
# COMPACT_ATOMS: atom_id res chain seq x y z
N MET A 1 -3.35 -9.54 6.88
CA MET A 1 -2.41 -8.41 6.74
C MET A 1 -3.23 -7.15 6.53
N VAL A 2 -2.81 -6.03 7.11
CA VAL A 2 -3.39 -4.70 6.84
C VAL A 2 -2.32 -3.91 6.09
N PHE A 3 -2.69 -3.34 4.94
CA PHE A 3 -1.83 -2.43 4.19
C PHE A 3 -2.11 -1.00 4.63
N ARG A 4 -1.08 -0.16 4.66
CA ARG A 4 -1.17 1.27 4.99
C ARG A 4 -0.32 2.05 4.01
N ASP A 5 -0.88 3.09 3.43
CA ASP A 5 -0.18 3.90 2.44
C ASP A 5 0.83 4.82 3.13
N PHE A 6 2.06 4.86 2.59
CA PHE A 6 3.08 5.78 3.06
C PHE A 6 3.89 6.36 1.89
N PRO A 7 3.24 7.07 0.94
CA PRO A 7 3.93 7.70 -0.17
C PRO A 7 4.92 8.75 0.34
N LEU A 8 6.21 8.55 0.07
CA LEU A 8 7.26 9.49 0.48
C LEU A 8 7.24 10.74 -0.41
N GLU A 9 7.34 11.91 0.21
CA GLU A 9 7.16 13.21 -0.46
C GLU A 9 8.13 13.48 -1.61
N PHE A 10 9.30 12.81 -1.63
CA PHE A 10 10.29 12.91 -2.72
C PHE A 10 9.97 12.02 -3.93
N HIS A 11 8.83 11.32 -3.91
CA HIS A 11 8.31 10.52 -5.02
C HIS A 11 7.00 11.13 -5.54
N ASP A 12 7.11 12.02 -6.53
CA ASP A 12 5.98 12.82 -7.06
C ASP A 12 4.77 12.01 -7.55
N LYS A 13 4.94 10.72 -7.84
CA LYS A 13 3.86 9.83 -8.30
C LYS A 13 3.32 8.88 -7.23
N ALA A 14 3.98 8.80 -6.06
CA ALA A 14 3.62 7.84 -5.03
C ALA A 14 2.23 8.09 -4.46
N GLN A 15 1.85 9.36 -4.21
CA GLN A 15 0.52 9.72 -3.72
C GLN A 15 -0.58 9.27 -4.68
N LEU A 16 -0.43 9.57 -5.98
CA LEU A 16 -1.42 9.20 -6.98
C LEU A 16 -1.52 7.67 -7.15
N ALA A 17 -0.39 6.97 -7.09
CA ALA A 17 -0.36 5.51 -7.17
C ALA A 17 -1.05 4.84 -5.95
N ALA A 18 -0.87 5.39 -4.75
CA ALA A 18 -1.57 4.95 -3.54
C ALA A 18 -3.09 5.15 -3.65
N GLU A 19 -3.53 6.33 -4.09
CA GLU A 19 -4.95 6.61 -4.33
C GLU A 19 -5.54 5.67 -5.41
N ALA A 20 -4.79 5.40 -6.47
CA ALA A 20 -5.17 4.46 -7.52
C ALA A 20 -5.33 3.03 -7.00
N ALA A 21 -4.42 2.54 -6.15
CA ALA A 21 -4.55 1.22 -5.53
C ALA A 21 -5.82 1.13 -4.66
N ASN A 22 -6.14 2.18 -3.90
CA ASN A 22 -7.39 2.22 -3.13
C ASN A 22 -8.64 2.28 -4.02
N CYS A 23 -8.60 3.01 -5.14
CA CYS A 23 -9.69 3.00 -6.12
C CYS A 23 -9.91 1.62 -6.75
N ALA A 24 -8.85 0.84 -6.98
CA ALA A 24 -8.97 -0.57 -7.37
C ALA A 24 -9.50 -1.44 -6.24
N GLY A 25 -9.11 -1.15 -4.99
CA GLY A 25 -9.66 -1.80 -3.79
C GLY A 25 -11.16 -1.58 -3.60
N ALA A 26 -11.69 -0.42 -4.02
CA ALA A 26 -13.13 -0.17 -4.05
C ALA A 26 -13.91 -1.08 -5.01
N GLN A 27 -13.19 -1.79 -5.88
CA GLN A 27 -13.69 -2.77 -6.84
C GLN A 27 -13.09 -4.17 -6.57
N ASP A 28 -12.67 -4.43 -5.32
CA ASP A 28 -12.15 -5.72 -4.85
C ASP A 28 -10.84 -6.21 -5.53
N LYS A 29 -10.07 -5.32 -6.19
CA LYS A 29 -8.78 -5.68 -6.84
C LYS A 29 -7.59 -4.90 -6.31
N PHE A 30 -7.55 -4.64 -5.00
CA PHE A 30 -6.45 -3.90 -4.38
C PHE A 30 -5.10 -4.60 -4.63
N TRP A 31 -5.01 -5.91 -4.38
CA TRP A 31 -3.75 -6.66 -4.44
C TRP A 31 -3.26 -6.86 -5.87
N GLU A 32 -4.16 -7.16 -6.79
CA GLU A 32 -3.83 -7.29 -8.21
C GLU A 32 -3.34 -5.96 -8.78
N TYR A 33 -3.96 -4.84 -8.37
CA TYR A 33 -3.53 -3.51 -8.77
C TYR A 33 -2.19 -3.13 -8.11
N HIS A 34 -2.01 -3.44 -6.83
CA HIS A 34 -0.74 -3.29 -6.13
C HIS A 34 0.39 -4.00 -6.88
N ASP A 35 0.22 -5.28 -7.21
CA ASP A 35 1.25 -6.06 -7.92
C ASP A 35 1.55 -5.45 -9.30
N LYS A 36 0.52 -5.02 -10.02
CA LYS A 36 0.66 -4.30 -11.30
C LYS A 36 1.47 -3.01 -11.15
N LEU A 37 1.31 -2.25 -10.07
CA LEU A 37 2.14 -1.07 -9.80
C LEU A 37 3.60 -1.43 -9.52
N PHE A 38 3.84 -2.51 -8.76
CA PHE A 38 5.19 -2.99 -8.48
C PHE A 38 5.93 -3.47 -9.73
N GLU A 39 5.21 -4.07 -10.69
CA GLU A 39 5.76 -4.43 -12.00
C GLU A 39 6.08 -3.20 -12.88
N ASN A 40 5.43 -2.06 -12.64
CA ASN A 40 5.44 -0.89 -13.52
C ASN A 40 5.87 0.42 -12.84
N GLN A 41 6.76 0.35 -11.84
CA GLN A 41 7.18 1.51 -11.01
C GLN A 41 7.70 2.74 -11.78
N LYS A 42 8.09 2.58 -13.05
CA LYS A 42 8.58 3.67 -13.92
C LYS A 42 7.46 4.43 -14.65
N ALA A 43 6.23 3.95 -14.61
CA ALA A 43 5.10 4.43 -15.40
C ALA A 43 3.87 4.60 -14.50
N LEU A 44 3.94 5.59 -13.61
CA LEU A 44 2.92 5.87 -12.59
C LEU A 44 2.18 7.20 -12.81
N ASP A 45 2.21 7.73 -14.04
CA ASP A 45 1.32 8.83 -14.42
C ASP A 45 -0.13 8.34 -14.56
N LYS A 46 -1.07 9.30 -14.51
CA LYS A 46 -2.52 9.02 -14.49
C LYS A 46 -2.99 8.13 -15.64
N ASP A 47 -2.48 8.34 -16.84
CA ASP A 47 -2.92 7.58 -18.02
C ASP A 47 -2.50 6.12 -17.90
N ASN A 48 -1.28 5.86 -17.44
CA ASN A 48 -0.83 4.51 -17.13
C ASN A 48 -1.64 3.86 -16.00
N LEU A 49 -1.95 4.61 -14.93
CA LEU A 49 -2.77 4.09 -13.82
C LEU A 49 -4.17 3.67 -14.29
N ILE A 50 -4.83 4.48 -15.12
CA ILE A 50 -6.14 4.13 -15.71
C ILE A 50 -6.00 2.92 -16.64
N LYS A 51 -4.95 2.87 -17.46
CA LYS A 51 -4.66 1.71 -18.31
C LYS A 51 -4.51 0.43 -17.48
N TYR A 52 -3.80 0.47 -16.35
CA TYR A 52 -3.64 -0.69 -15.47
C TYR A 52 -4.96 -1.18 -14.89
N ALA A 53 -5.87 -0.26 -14.58
CA ALA A 53 -7.21 -0.63 -14.14
C ALA A 53 -7.96 -1.38 -15.25
N SER A 54 -7.87 -0.87 -16.48
CA SER A 54 -8.44 -1.54 -17.65
C SER A 54 -7.82 -2.91 -17.93
N ASP A 55 -6.49 -3.05 -17.85
CA ASP A 55 -5.79 -4.33 -18.02
C ASP A 55 -6.29 -5.38 -17.02
N LEU A 56 -6.61 -4.94 -15.81
CA LEU A 56 -7.14 -5.77 -14.74
C LEU A 56 -8.65 -5.93 -14.80
N GLN A 57 -9.32 -5.50 -15.86
CA GLN A 57 -10.78 -5.60 -16.03
C GLN A 57 -11.55 -4.95 -14.87
N LEU A 58 -11.11 -3.77 -14.44
CA LEU A 58 -11.88 -2.87 -13.59
C LEU A 58 -12.84 -2.05 -14.44
N ASP A 59 -13.89 -1.52 -13.83
CA ASP A 59 -14.69 -0.45 -14.43
C ASP A 59 -13.85 0.81 -14.50
N SER A 60 -13.39 1.13 -15.71
CA SER A 60 -12.53 2.27 -15.98
C SER A 60 -13.20 3.61 -15.67
N ASP A 61 -14.51 3.75 -15.92
CA ASP A 61 -15.22 5.02 -15.67
C ASP A 61 -15.36 5.26 -14.17
N ALA A 62 -15.72 4.22 -13.41
CA ALA A 62 -15.77 4.27 -11.95
C ALA A 62 -14.38 4.51 -11.35
N PHE A 63 -13.34 3.85 -11.89
CA PHE A 63 -11.96 4.04 -11.46
C PHE A 63 -11.46 5.46 -11.71
N THR A 64 -11.64 5.98 -12.93
CA THR A 64 -11.24 7.34 -13.29
C THR A 64 -11.99 8.37 -12.45
N THR A 65 -13.30 8.18 -12.24
CA THR A 65 -14.09 9.07 -11.36
C THR A 65 -13.55 9.06 -9.93
N CYS A 66 -13.22 7.87 -9.41
CA CYS A 66 -12.64 7.72 -8.08
C CYS A 66 -11.30 8.48 -7.95
N LEU A 67 -10.40 8.30 -8.92
CA LEU A 67 -9.08 8.92 -8.92
C LEU A 67 -9.17 10.45 -9.10
N ASP A 68 -10.03 10.91 -10.02
CA ASP A 68 -10.16 12.34 -10.35
C ASP A 68 -10.80 13.15 -9.24
N SER A 69 -11.68 12.52 -8.46
CA SER A 69 -12.29 13.15 -7.30
C SER A 69 -11.34 13.27 -6.10
N GLY A 70 -10.18 12.59 -6.12
CA GLY A 70 -9.30 12.50 -4.97
C GLY A 70 -9.94 11.78 -3.79
N ARG A 71 -10.83 10.80 -4.06
CA ARG A 71 -11.66 10.12 -3.04
C ARG A 71 -10.85 9.61 -1.85
N TYR A 72 -9.64 9.10 -2.10
CA TYR A 72 -8.76 8.51 -1.09
C TYR A 72 -7.63 9.43 -0.61
N THR A 73 -7.58 10.70 -1.06
CA THR A 73 -6.51 11.62 -0.65
C THR A 73 -6.46 11.82 0.86
N ALA A 74 -7.60 11.93 1.52
CA ALA A 74 -7.66 12.09 2.97
C ALA A 74 -7.19 10.83 3.72
N ASP A 75 -7.59 9.65 3.24
CA ASP A 75 -7.23 8.36 3.84
C ASP A 75 -5.73 8.10 3.72
N VAL A 76 -5.14 8.31 2.54
CA VAL A 76 -3.68 8.17 2.32
C VAL A 76 -2.89 9.14 3.22
N LYS A 77 -3.35 10.39 3.36
CA LYS A 77 -2.71 11.37 4.26
C LYS A 77 -2.83 10.95 5.73
N GLN A 78 -3.96 10.35 6.11
CA GLN A 78 -4.18 9.85 7.45
C GLN A 78 -3.24 8.68 7.76
N ASP A 79 -3.05 7.75 6.82
CA ASP A 79 -2.11 6.64 6.95
C ASP A 79 -0.66 7.14 7.13
N VAL A 80 -0.24 8.14 6.34
CA VAL A 80 1.07 8.80 6.50
C VAL A 80 1.20 9.43 7.89
N ALA A 81 0.17 10.14 8.34
CA ALA A 81 0.18 10.79 9.65
C ALA A 81 0.28 9.76 10.79
N ASP A 82 -0.45 8.65 10.69
CA ASP A 82 -0.43 7.59 11.69
C ASP A 82 0.90 6.84 11.70
N GLY A 83 1.48 6.53 10.53
CA GLY A 83 2.83 5.98 10.43
C GLY A 83 3.87 6.88 11.11
N ARG A 84 3.82 8.19 10.86
CA ARG A 84 4.72 9.17 11.50
C ARG A 84 4.58 9.18 13.02
N LYS A 85 3.35 9.10 13.55
CA LYS A 85 3.09 9.05 15.01
C LYS A 85 3.73 7.84 15.69
N VAL A 86 3.82 6.71 14.98
CA VAL A 86 4.42 5.47 15.50
C VAL A 86 5.88 5.28 15.08
N GLY A 87 6.53 6.33 14.54
CA GLY A 87 7.96 6.35 14.26
C GLY A 87 8.38 5.81 12.90
N VAL A 88 7.45 5.62 11.95
CA VAL A 88 7.80 5.27 10.57
C VAL A 88 8.47 6.46 9.89
N THR A 89 9.70 6.26 9.41
CA THR A 89 10.49 7.27 8.70
C THR A 89 10.76 6.92 7.24
N GLY A 90 10.33 5.75 6.79
CA GLY A 90 10.61 5.23 5.46
C GLY A 90 9.85 3.93 5.19
N THR A 91 9.97 3.45 3.95
CA THR A 91 9.29 2.24 3.48
C THR A 91 10.28 1.24 2.88
N PRO A 92 10.02 -0.08 2.97
CA PRO A 92 8.88 -0.68 3.66
C PRO A 92 9.07 -0.67 5.19
N ALA A 93 7.96 -0.74 5.92
CA ALA A 93 7.89 -0.72 7.38
C ALA A 93 6.76 -1.65 7.83
N PHE A 94 7.01 -2.46 8.86
CA PHE A 94 6.07 -3.50 9.29
C PHE A 94 5.86 -3.44 10.80
N PHE A 95 4.64 -3.77 11.22
CA PHE A 95 4.31 -4.01 12.62
C PHE A 95 3.73 -5.42 12.72
N ILE A 96 4.41 -6.30 13.44
CA ILE A 96 3.94 -7.67 13.71
C ILE A 96 3.51 -7.68 15.17
N ASN A 97 2.20 -7.67 15.42
CA ASN A 97 1.61 -7.54 16.76
C ASN A 97 2.20 -6.38 17.60
N GLY A 98 2.49 -5.25 16.95
CA GLY A 98 3.08 -4.07 17.61
C GLY A 98 4.60 -4.05 17.67
N ARG A 99 5.28 -5.14 17.30
CA ARG A 99 6.74 -5.14 17.12
C ARG A 99 7.09 -4.48 15.79
N PHE A 100 7.80 -3.36 15.88
CA PHE A 100 8.23 -2.59 14.72
C PHE A 100 9.44 -3.24 14.05
N LEU A 101 9.31 -3.53 12.75
CA LEU A 101 10.36 -4.05 11.88
C LEU A 101 10.55 -3.07 10.71
N ASN A 102 11.69 -2.41 10.71
CA ASN A 102 11.99 -1.34 9.76
C ASN A 102 12.79 -1.84 8.56
N GLY A 103 12.33 -1.52 7.35
CA GLY A 103 13.04 -1.78 6.10
C GLY A 103 12.73 -3.13 5.46
N ALA A 104 13.30 -3.32 4.28
CA ALA A 104 13.28 -4.59 3.56
C ALA A 104 14.32 -5.52 4.19
N VAL A 105 13.88 -6.36 5.12
CA VAL A 105 14.73 -7.35 5.79
C VAL A 105 14.54 -8.74 5.19
N PRO A 106 15.50 -9.68 5.39
CA PRO A 106 15.35 -11.07 4.97
C PRO A 106 14.11 -11.74 5.58
N TYR A 107 13.56 -12.71 4.85
CA TYR A 107 12.39 -13.48 5.25
C TYR A 107 12.54 -14.09 6.66
N GLU A 108 13.74 -14.54 7.01
CA GLU A 108 14.05 -15.19 8.28
C GLU A 108 13.78 -14.28 9.48
N GLN A 109 13.92 -12.96 9.33
CA GLN A 109 13.60 -12.00 10.40
C GLN A 109 12.09 -11.90 10.61
N PHE A 110 11.30 -11.93 9.53
CA PHE A 110 9.85 -11.99 9.64
C PHE A 110 9.41 -13.29 10.32
N ALA A 111 9.91 -14.43 9.85
CA ALA A 111 9.57 -15.74 10.39
C ALA A 111 9.86 -15.81 11.90
N THR A 112 11.05 -15.38 12.31
CA THR A 112 11.43 -15.34 13.73
C THR A 112 10.44 -14.53 14.57
N ILE A 113 10.10 -13.31 14.14
CA ILE A 113 9.19 -12.45 14.90
C ILE A 113 7.78 -13.05 14.96
N ILE A 114 7.29 -13.60 13.85
CA ILE A 114 5.96 -14.23 13.78
C ILE A 114 5.89 -15.45 14.70
N ASP A 115 6.90 -16.31 14.67
CA ASP A 115 6.96 -17.53 15.51
C ASP A 115 7.00 -17.16 17.00
N GLU A 116 7.79 -16.14 17.37
CA GLU A 116 7.82 -15.61 18.74
C GLU A 116 6.46 -15.06 19.18
N GLU A 117 5.76 -14.33 18.31
CA GLU A 117 4.44 -13.79 18.58
C GLU A 117 3.37 -14.87 18.74
N LEU A 118 3.37 -15.89 17.87
CA LEU A 118 2.46 -17.04 17.97
C LEU A 118 2.68 -17.82 19.27
N ALA A 119 3.94 -18.09 19.62
CA ALA A 119 4.30 -18.75 20.88
C ALA A 119 3.84 -17.94 22.10
N SER A 120 3.96 -16.60 22.07
CA SER A 120 3.51 -15.73 23.16
C SER A 120 1.99 -15.76 23.38
N LEU A 121 1.24 -16.05 22.32
CA LEU A 121 -0.22 -16.17 22.33
C LEU A 121 -0.71 -17.60 22.62
N GLY A 122 0.19 -18.56 22.79
CA GLY A 122 -0.14 -19.97 22.99
C GLY A 122 -0.70 -20.66 21.74
N VAL A 123 -0.44 -20.09 20.56
CA VAL A 123 -0.75 -20.70 19.26
C VAL A 123 0.46 -21.52 18.84
N ASN A 124 0.35 -22.84 18.93
CA ASN A 124 1.37 -23.79 18.50
C ASN A 124 0.93 -24.51 17.22
#